data_AF-A0A229P353-F1
#
_entry.id   AF-A0A229P353-F1
#
_cell.length_a   1.000
_cell.length_b   1.000
_cell.length_c   1.000
_cell.angle_alpha   90.00
_cell.angle_beta   90.00
_cell.angle_gamma   90.00
#
_symmetry.space_group_name_H-M   'P 1'
#
loop_
_entity.id
_entity.type
_entity.pdbx_description
1 polymer ?
#
loop_
_entity_poly.entity_id
_entity_poly.type
_entity_poly.pdbx_seq_one_letter_code
_entity_poly.pdbx_strand_id
1 'polypeptide(L)' 'MTTAIYSGSFDPITFGHLNVIERTSKTFKKLVVGVMTSCECSDFQ' A
#
# COMPACT_ATOMS: atom_id res chain seq x y z
N MET A 1 3.75 -13.98 16.17
CA MET A 1 3.16 -14.03 14.81
C MET A 1 3.23 -12.61 14.26
N THR A 2 4.10 -12.34 13.28
CA THR A 2 4.46 -10.97 12.88
C THR A 2 3.62 -10.53 11.68
N THR A 3 2.91 -9.42 11.82
CA THR A 3 2.10 -8.82 10.75
C THR A 3 2.79 -7.57 10.23
N ALA A 4 2.98 -7.47 8.91
CA ALA A 4 3.53 -6.29 8.25
C ALA A 4 2.41 -5.42 7.68
N ILE A 5 2.61 -4.11 7.71
CA ILE A 5 1.67 -3.11 7.19
C ILE A 5 2.40 -2.27 6.14
N TYR A 6 1.78 -2.10 4.97
CA TYR A 6 2.30 -1.29 3.88
C TYR A 6 1.22 -0.30 3.42
N SER A 7 1.34 0.96 3.81
CA SER A 7 0.36 2.01 3.52
C SER A 7 0.87 2.99 2.46
N GLY A 8 0.01 3.40 1.53
CA GLY A 8 0.36 4.35 0.48
C GLY A 8 -0.82 4.71 -0.43
N SER A 9 -0.64 5.74 -1.26
CA SER A 9 -1.63 6.12 -2.28
C SER A 9 -1.72 5.09 -3.41
N PHE A 10 -0.60 4.48 -3.79
CA PHE A 10 -0.50 3.47 -4.84
C PHE A 10 -1.16 3.87 -6.16
N ASP A 11 -1.21 5.18 -6.46
CA ASP A 11 -1.82 5.73 -7.67
C ASP A 11 -0.76 6.46 -8.52
N PRO A 12 -0.21 5.84 -9.58
CA PRO A 12 -0.41 4.46 -10.02
C PRO A 12 0.51 3.46 -9.30
N ILE A 13 0.09 2.19 -9.24
CA ILE A 13 0.94 1.12 -8.71
C ILE A 13 2.06 0.78 -9.71
N THR A 14 3.31 0.70 -9.22
CA THR A 14 4.48 0.42 -10.05
C THR A 14 5.06 -0.96 -9.76
N PHE A 15 5.92 -1.47 -10.66
CA PHE A 15 6.67 -2.71 -10.41
C PHE A 15 7.55 -2.63 -9.14
N GLY A 16 7.95 -1.44 -8.72
CA GLY A 16 8.63 -1.22 -7.45
C GLY A 16 7.76 -1.60 -6.25
N HIS A 17 6.50 -1.16 -6.23
CA HIS A 17 5.54 -1.53 -5.18
C HIS A 17 5.31 -3.05 -5.14
N LEU A 18 5.16 -3.68 -6.31
CA LEU A 18 5.00 -5.14 -6.42
C LEU A 18 6.22 -5.90 -5.88
N ASN A 19 7.43 -5.42 -6.16
CA ASN A 19 8.66 -6.04 -5.65
C ASN A 19 8.74 -6.00 -4.12
N VAL A 20 8.32 -4.87 -3.52
CA VAL A 20 8.24 -4.73 -2.07
C VAL A 20 7.21 -5.70 -1.50
N ILE A 21 5.99 -5.73 -2.05
CA ILE A 21 4.92 -6.65 -1.63
C ILE A 21 5.38 -8.12 -1.72
N GLU A 22 6.04 -8.51 -2.80
CA GLU A 22 6.51 -9.88 -3.00
C GLU A 22 7.58 -10.28 -1.97
N ARG A 23 8.56 -9.41 -1.71
CA ARG A 23 9.60 -9.66 -0.71
C ARG A 23 9.00 -9.75 0.70
N THR A 24 8.14 -8.81 1.05
CA THR A 24 7.52 -8.76 2.37
C THR A 24 6.55 -9.94 2.59
N SER A 25 5.85 -10.40 1.55
CA SER A 25 5.00 -11.59 1.62
C SER A 25 5.78 -12.88 1.89
N LYS A 26 7.06 -12.96 1.51
CA LYS A 26 7.92 -14.12 1.79
C LYS A 26 8.50 -14.10 3.21
N THR A 27 8.68 -12.91 3.77
CA THR A 27 9.27 -12.73 5.11
C THR A 27 8.24 -12.77 6.23
N PHE A 28 7.04 -12.23 6.01
CA PHE A 28 6.01 -12.09 7.03
C PHE A 28 4.82 -13.03 6.78
N LYS A 29 4.21 -13.51 7.86
CA LYS A 29 3.04 -14.41 7.76
C LYS A 29 1.79 -13.69 7.25
N LYS A 30 1.69 -12.38 7.48
CA LYS A 30 0.56 -11.55 7.06
C LYS A 30 1.06 -10.18 6.63
N LEU A 31 0.62 -9.74 5.46
CA LEU A 31 0.85 -8.41 4.91
C LEU A 31 -0.50 -7.71 4.74
N VAL A 32 -0.63 -6.49 5.27
CA VAL A 32 -1.81 -5.64 5.09
C VAL A 32 -1.40 -4.43 4.26
N VAL A 33 -1.99 -4.27 3.07
CA VAL A 33 -1.75 -3.12 2.19
C VAL A 33 -2.88 -2.10 2.36
N GLY A 34 -2.56 -0.93 2.90
CA GLY A 34 -3.51 0.15 3.10
C GLY A 34 -3.45 1.13 1.93
N VAL A 35 -4.41 1.05 1.02
CA VAL A 35 -4.53 1.99 -0.11
C VAL A 35 -5.34 3.20 0.35
N MET A 36 -4.72 4.37 0.34
CA MET A 36 -5.39 5.63 0.65
C MET A 36 -5.72 6.36 -0.65
N THR A 37 -7.00 6.55 -0.93
CA THR A 37 -7.40 7.43 -2.03
C THR A 37 -7.30 8.88 -1.55
N SER A 38 -6.58 9.72 -2.31
CA SER A 38 -6.64 11.16 -2.14
C SER A 38 -7.97 11.65 -2.70
N CYS A 39 -9.03 11.56 -1.89
CA CYS A 39 -10.21 12.36 -2.13
C CYS A 39 -9.85 13.81 -1.83
N GLU A 40 -9.33 14.51 -2.83
CA GLU A 40 -9.41 15.97 -2.85
C GLU A 40 -10.87 16.31 -3.13
N CYS A 41 -11.68 16.38 -2.07
CA CYS A 41 -12.91 17.17 -2.17
C CYS A 41 -12.44 18.61 -2.35
N SER A 42 -12.32 19.04 -3.61
CA SER A 42 -12.28 20.45 -3.96
C SER A 42 -13.65 20.98 -3.60
N ASP A 43 -13.80 21.35 -2.33
CA ASP A 43 -14.92 22.13 -1.87
C ASP A 43 -15.00 23.34 -2.79
N PHE A 44 -16.00 23.37 -3.66
CA PHE A 44 -16.34 24.53 -4.47
C PHE A 44 -16.63 25.67 -3.49
N GLN A 45 -15.67 26.58 -3.33
CA GLN A 45 -15.84 27.84 -2.63
C GLN A 45 -16.36 28.91 -3.60
#